data_AF-S2Z9T3-F1
#
_entry.id   AF-S2Z9T3-F1
#
_cell.length_a   1.000
_cell.length_b   1.000
_cell.length_c   1.000
_cell.angle_alpha   90.00
_cell.angle_beta   90.00
_cell.angle_gamma   90.00
#
_symmetry.space_group_name_H-M   'P 1'
#
loop_
_entity.id
_entity.type
_entity.pdbx_description
1 polymer ?
#
loop_
_entity_poly.entity_id
_entity_poly.type
_entity_poly.pdbx_seq_one_letter_code
_entity_poly.pdbx_strand_id
1 'polypeptide(L)'
;MINCQDIQRAISARLDNEPADIDDTIIEAHLEGCAECRAYLDNARIMKAQFEHDDTEAPDLTDLILAGVGPQVRQAENRRATSLALARIALVLTGFVFVVWSVGTLVESTRLIEDDVFSVDPNVTKMVIQLAAARVALGFGLFFAAWKTRLVTGMLPIFATLWTFSFGFAARDVVLGTIATGDVVGLMILLCATLVLVWTWLSQDGRSFLFRAWQTANARPEF
;
A
#
# COMPACT_ATOMS: atom_id res chain seq x y z
N MET A 1 -33.77 5.26 -38.57
CA MET A 1 -34.32 6.42 -37.86
C MET A 1 -33.30 6.79 -36.81
N ILE A 2 -32.66 7.95 -36.96
CA ILE A 2 -31.69 8.44 -35.97
C ILE A 2 -32.48 9.00 -34.79
N ASN A 3 -32.04 8.67 -33.57
CA ASN A 3 -32.72 9.11 -32.36
C ASN A 3 -32.25 10.53 -31.99
N CYS A 4 -33.12 11.32 -31.36
CA CYS A 4 -32.79 12.66 -30.87
C CYS A 4 -31.59 12.62 -29.89
N GLN A 5 -31.43 11.53 -29.13
CA GLN A 5 -30.29 11.34 -28.21
C GLN A 5 -28.94 11.27 -28.94
N ASP A 6 -28.88 10.61 -30.09
CA ASP A 6 -27.63 10.47 -30.86
C ASP A 6 -27.22 11.80 -31.48
N ILE A 7 -28.21 12.60 -31.89
CA ILE A 7 -27.99 13.95 -32.42
C ILE A 7 -27.59 14.94 -31.33
N GLN A 8 -28.17 14.85 -30.13
CA GLN A 8 -27.73 15.67 -29.00
C GLN A 8 -26.27 15.38 -28.60
N ARG A 9 -25.85 14.11 -28.62
CA ARG A 9 -24.45 13.72 -28.40
C ARG A 9 -23.52 14.31 -29.45
N ALA A 10 -23.90 14.21 -30.73
CA ALA A 10 -23.12 14.80 -31.83
C ALA A 10 -23.03 16.33 -31.72
N ILE A 11 -24.12 16.99 -31.32
CA ILE A 11 -24.14 18.44 -31.04
C ILE A 11 -23.19 18.80 -29.89
N SER A 12 -23.17 18.01 -28.81
CA SER A 12 -22.25 18.22 -27.67
C SER A 12 -20.79 18.08 -28.10
N ALA A 13 -20.44 17.00 -28.80
CA ALA A 13 -19.09 16.78 -29.31
C ALA A 13 -18.61 17.96 -30.16
N ARG A 14 -19.49 18.47 -31.05
CA ARG A 14 -19.19 19.65 -31.88
C ARG A 14 -18.97 20.92 -31.05
N LEU A 15 -19.71 21.12 -29.97
CA LEU A 15 -19.52 22.27 -29.07
C LEU A 15 -18.18 22.22 -28.34
N ASP A 16 -17.66 21.02 -28.06
CA ASP A 16 -16.39 20.78 -27.37
C ASP A 16 -15.18 20.66 -28.34
N ASN A 17 -15.38 20.89 -29.64
CA ASN A 17 -14.39 20.68 -30.72
C ASN A 17 -13.88 19.22 -30.82
N GLU A 18 -14.68 18.24 -30.41
CA GLU A 18 -14.42 16.82 -30.55
C GLU A 18 -15.04 16.27 -31.86
N PRO A 19 -14.46 15.20 -32.45
CA PRO A 19 -15.02 14.59 -33.65
C PRO A 19 -16.39 13.96 -33.37
N ALA A 20 -17.41 14.36 -34.12
CA ALA A 20 -18.73 13.75 -34.05
C ALA A 20 -18.79 12.45 -34.89
N ASP A 21 -19.55 11.47 -34.39
CA ASP A 21 -19.76 10.16 -35.04
C ASP A 21 -20.81 10.23 -36.19
N ILE A 22 -21.49 11.37 -36.33
CA ILE A 22 -22.55 11.62 -37.30
C ILE A 22 -22.12 12.78 -38.21
N ASP A 23 -22.32 12.63 -39.51
CA ASP A 23 -22.03 13.66 -40.50
C ASP A 23 -22.87 14.93 -40.28
N ASP A 24 -22.24 16.09 -40.44
CA ASP A 24 -22.87 17.40 -40.19
C ASP A 24 -24.14 17.62 -41.04
N THR A 25 -24.18 17.09 -42.26
CA THR A 25 -25.36 17.22 -43.14
C THR A 25 -26.60 16.54 -42.56
N ILE A 26 -26.41 15.45 -41.81
CA ILE A 26 -27.48 14.70 -41.17
C ILE A 26 -27.97 15.42 -39.91
N ILE A 27 -27.05 16.07 -39.18
CA ILE A 27 -27.36 16.88 -38.01
C ILE A 27 -28.20 18.10 -38.43
N GLU A 28 -27.79 18.80 -39.49
CA GLU A 28 -28.51 19.96 -40.03
C GLU A 28 -29.91 19.60 -40.52
N ALA A 29 -30.05 18.54 -41.31
CA ALA A 29 -31.35 18.06 -41.80
C ALA A 29 -32.32 17.71 -40.65
N HIS A 30 -31.81 17.20 -39.52
CA HIS A 30 -32.65 16.92 -38.37
C HIS A 30 -33.03 18.18 -37.57
N LEU A 31 -32.15 19.18 -37.51
CA LEU A 31 -32.43 20.47 -36.86
C LEU A 31 -33.54 21.25 -37.57
N GLU A 32 -33.67 21.11 -38.89
CA GLU A 32 -34.78 21.68 -39.66
C GLU A 32 -36.13 21.09 -39.24
N GLY A 33 -36.18 19.78 -38.98
CA GLY A 33 -37.41 19.05 -38.64
C GLY A 33 -37.76 18.98 -37.16
N CYS A 34 -36.80 19.14 -36.25
CA CYS A 34 -36.99 18.87 -34.81
C CYS A 34 -36.83 20.12 -33.94
N ALA A 35 -37.90 20.52 -33.26
CA ALA A 35 -37.90 21.68 -32.35
C ALA A 35 -37.12 21.42 -31.04
N GLU A 36 -37.12 20.19 -30.54
CA GLU A 36 -36.43 19.82 -29.30
C GLU A 36 -34.91 19.91 -29.42
N CYS A 37 -34.35 19.41 -30.54
CA CYS A 37 -32.91 19.48 -30.80
C CYS A 37 -32.43 20.92 -31.06
N ARG A 38 -33.29 21.79 -31.63
CA ARG A 38 -33.01 23.23 -31.72
C ARG A 38 -32.94 23.90 -30.34
N ALA A 39 -33.92 23.64 -29.49
CA ALA A 39 -33.92 24.15 -28.12
C ALA A 39 -32.70 23.66 -27.31
N TYR A 40 -32.30 22.40 -27.50
CA TYR A 40 -31.09 21.86 -26.88
C TYR A 40 -29.82 22.61 -27.32
N LEU A 41 -29.64 22.83 -28.64
CA LEU A 41 -28.50 23.56 -29.18
C LEU A 41 -28.42 25.00 -28.63
N ASP A 42 -29.56 25.69 -28.55
CA ASP A 42 -29.60 27.07 -28.04
C ASP A 42 -29.25 27.13 -26.54
N ASN A 43 -29.80 26.23 -25.74
CA ASN A 43 -29.46 26.12 -24.31
C ASN A 43 -27.97 25.78 -24.10
N ALA A 44 -27.44 24.86 -24.90
CA ALA A 44 -26.04 24.46 -24.83
C ALA A 44 -25.09 25.62 -25.22
N ARG A 45 -25.47 26.45 -26.20
CA ARG A 45 -24.72 27.68 -26.56
C ARG A 45 -24.74 28.72 -25.45
N ILE A 46 -25.90 28.95 -24.81
CA ILE A 46 -26.00 29.87 -23.68
C ILE A 46 -25.12 29.39 -22.52
N MET A 47 -25.17 28.09 -22.20
CA MET A 47 -24.36 27.52 -21.14
C MET A 47 -22.87 27.59 -21.47
N LYS A 48 -22.48 27.27 -22.72
CA LYS A 48 -21.10 27.44 -23.19
C LYS A 48 -20.63 28.88 -23.02
N ALA A 49 -21.41 29.86 -23.44
CA ALA A 49 -21.08 31.28 -23.29
C ALA A 49 -20.96 31.74 -21.82
N GLN A 50 -21.63 31.08 -20.87
CA GLN A 50 -21.45 31.36 -19.43
C GLN A 50 -20.13 30.83 -18.88
N PHE A 51 -19.60 29.76 -19.47
CA PHE A 51 -18.33 29.14 -19.09
C PHE A 51 -17.16 29.54 -20.00
N GLU A 52 -17.44 30.19 -21.12
CA GLU A 52 -16.47 30.74 -22.03
C GLU A 52 -15.78 31.91 -21.33
N HIS A 53 -14.67 31.58 -20.69
CA HIS A 53 -13.76 32.56 -20.13
C HIS A 53 -13.03 33.22 -21.29
N ASP A 54 -12.97 34.54 -21.29
CA ASP A 54 -12.23 35.30 -22.29
C ASP A 54 -10.75 34.89 -22.18
N ASP A 55 -10.28 34.07 -23.13
CA ASP A 55 -8.89 33.59 -23.29
C ASP A 55 -7.97 34.76 -23.68
N THR A 56 -8.06 35.85 -22.94
CA THR A 56 -7.08 36.92 -22.94
C THR A 56 -5.80 36.36 -22.35
N GLU A 57 -4.98 35.77 -23.24
CA GLU A 57 -3.60 35.30 -23.06
C GLU A 57 -3.21 35.24 -21.58
N ALA A 58 -3.79 34.26 -20.89
CA ALA A 58 -3.58 34.12 -19.46
C ALA A 58 -2.07 33.97 -19.27
N PRO A 59 -1.42 34.85 -18.46
CA PRO A 59 0.02 34.81 -18.31
C PRO A 59 0.43 33.41 -17.88
N ASP A 60 1.52 32.90 -18.45
CA ASP A 60 2.03 31.57 -18.09
C ASP A 60 2.48 31.58 -16.63
N LEU A 61 1.57 31.17 -15.75
CA LEU A 61 1.79 31.06 -14.31
C LEU A 61 2.29 29.67 -13.95
N THR A 62 2.67 28.82 -14.90
CA THR A 62 3.15 27.46 -14.61
C THR A 62 4.31 27.48 -13.62
N ASP A 63 5.29 28.36 -13.83
CA ASP A 63 6.42 28.52 -12.91
C ASP A 63 6.00 29.08 -11.54
N LEU A 64 5.02 29.99 -11.50
CA LEU A 64 4.49 30.55 -10.25
C LEU A 64 3.68 29.51 -9.46
N ILE A 65 2.90 28.68 -10.15
CA ILE A 65 2.13 27.57 -9.58
C ILE A 65 3.10 26.49 -9.09
N LEU A 66 4.11 26.12 -9.87
CA LEU A 66 5.15 25.17 -9.44
C LEU A 66 5.99 25.70 -8.28
N ALA A 67 6.22 27.02 -8.20
CA ALA A 67 6.83 27.67 -7.04
C ALA A 67 5.88 27.71 -5.82
N GLY A 68 4.57 27.82 -6.07
CA GLY A 68 3.50 27.86 -5.07
C GLY A 68 3.06 26.50 -4.52
N VAL A 69 3.24 25.41 -5.28
CA VAL A 69 3.23 24.02 -4.79
C VAL A 69 4.52 23.83 -3.99
N GLY A 70 4.52 24.44 -2.80
CA GLY A 70 5.75 24.81 -2.12
C GLY A 70 6.67 23.66 -1.71
N PRO A 71 7.87 24.00 -1.21
CA PRO A 71 8.87 23.04 -0.72
C PRO A 71 8.30 22.07 0.32
N GLN A 72 7.21 22.41 0.99
CA GLN A 72 6.55 21.61 2.03
C GLN A 72 5.92 20.33 1.46
N VAL A 73 5.26 20.40 0.30
CA VAL A 73 4.66 19.22 -0.36
C VAL A 73 5.77 18.30 -0.87
N ARG A 74 6.77 18.87 -1.56
CA ARG A 74 7.97 18.14 -2.03
C ARG A 74 8.76 17.51 -0.88
N GLN A 75 8.90 18.20 0.25
CA GLN A 75 9.59 17.67 1.42
C GLN A 75 8.78 16.56 2.11
N ALA A 76 7.44 16.65 2.11
CA ALA A 76 6.58 15.57 2.60
C ALA A 76 6.68 14.32 1.71
N GLU A 77 6.72 14.47 0.39
CA GLU A 77 6.90 13.37 -0.56
C GLU A 77 8.30 12.76 -0.46
N ASN A 78 9.36 13.59 -0.44
CA ASN A 78 10.72 13.11 -0.25
C ASN A 78 10.88 12.37 1.08
N ARG A 79 10.30 12.88 2.18
CA ARG A 79 10.32 12.19 3.48
C ARG A 79 9.65 10.82 3.42
N ARG A 80 8.56 10.67 2.66
CA ARG A 80 7.88 9.38 2.43
C ARG A 80 8.74 8.44 1.59
N ALA A 81 9.35 8.94 0.52
CA ALA A 81 10.25 8.14 -0.31
C ALA A 81 11.48 7.66 0.50
N THR A 82 12.09 8.55 1.30
CA THR A 82 13.23 8.19 2.16
C THR A 82 12.85 7.24 3.28
N SER A 83 11.68 7.41 3.91
CA SER A 83 11.25 6.52 4.98
C SER A 83 10.95 5.12 4.45
N LEU A 84 10.37 5.01 3.26
CA LEU A 84 10.12 3.74 2.58
C LEU A 84 11.42 3.05 2.16
N ALA A 85 12.39 3.80 1.64
CA ALA A 85 13.72 3.28 1.34
C ALA A 85 14.42 2.75 2.60
N LEU A 86 14.42 3.52 3.69
CA LEU A 86 14.98 3.10 4.98
C LEU A 86 14.26 1.85 5.52
N ALA A 87 12.94 1.79 5.38
CA ALA A 87 12.15 0.68 5.86
C ALA A 87 12.42 -0.62 5.07
N ARG A 88 12.67 -0.53 3.76
CA ARG A 88 13.14 -1.67 2.96
C ARG A 88 14.50 -2.18 3.41
N ILE A 89 15.44 -1.26 3.68
CA ILE A 89 16.76 -1.63 4.21
C ILE A 89 16.60 -2.33 5.56
N ALA A 90 15.75 -1.80 6.45
CA ALA A 90 15.48 -2.42 7.75
C ALA A 90 14.85 -3.82 7.62
N LEU A 91 13.94 -4.04 6.66
CA LEU A 91 13.38 -5.37 6.38
C LEU A 91 14.45 -6.36 5.92
N VAL A 92 15.34 -5.94 5.01
CA VAL A 92 16.44 -6.78 4.51
C VAL A 92 17.41 -7.12 5.65
N LEU A 93 17.82 -6.13 6.44
CA LEU A 93 18.72 -6.35 7.57
C LEU A 93 18.10 -7.30 8.60
N THR A 94 16.83 -7.10 8.94
CA THR A 94 16.13 -7.97 9.89
C THR A 94 15.96 -9.39 9.34
N GLY A 95 15.61 -9.53 8.06
CA GLY A 95 15.54 -10.83 7.38
C GLY A 95 16.89 -11.55 7.38
N PHE A 96 17.99 -10.83 7.16
CA PHE A 96 19.34 -11.36 7.22
C PHE A 96 19.69 -11.87 8.62
N VAL A 97 19.35 -11.11 9.67
CA VAL A 97 19.54 -11.54 11.07
C VAL A 97 18.81 -12.85 11.35
N PHE A 98 17.57 -13.04 10.87
CA PHE A 98 16.83 -14.30 11.01
C PHE A 98 17.54 -15.49 10.34
N VAL A 99 18.07 -15.29 9.13
CA VAL A 99 18.78 -16.35 8.40
C VAL A 99 20.09 -16.70 9.10
N VAL A 100 20.92 -15.71 9.45
CA VAL A 100 22.18 -15.95 10.16
C VAL A 100 21.95 -16.65 11.49
N TRP A 101 20.94 -16.22 12.25
CA TRP A 101 20.63 -16.83 13.52
C TRP A 101 20.11 -18.27 13.38
N SER A 102 19.32 -18.54 12.33
CA SER A 102 18.89 -19.90 12.01
C SER A 102 20.05 -20.82 11.66
N VAL A 103 20.98 -20.36 10.81
CA VAL A 103 22.19 -21.11 10.45
C VAL A 103 23.05 -21.37 11.68
N GLY A 104 23.23 -20.38 12.56
CA GLY A 104 23.94 -20.56 13.82
C GLY A 104 23.32 -21.66 14.70
N THR A 105 21.98 -21.67 14.82
CA THR A 105 21.25 -22.70 15.57
C THR A 105 21.48 -24.10 14.98
N LEU A 106 21.49 -24.21 13.64
CA LEU A 106 21.68 -25.48 12.95
C LEU A 106 23.11 -26.00 13.14
N VAL A 107 24.12 -25.14 12.99
CA VAL A 107 25.52 -25.49 13.21
C VAL A 107 25.79 -25.93 14.65
N GLU A 108 25.23 -25.21 15.63
CA GLU A 108 25.33 -25.59 17.04
C GLU A 108 24.71 -26.97 17.28
N SER A 109 23.53 -27.24 16.71
CA SER A 109 22.88 -28.54 16.81
C SER A 109 23.69 -29.68 16.18
N THR A 110 24.37 -29.43 15.06
CA THR A 110 25.21 -30.44 14.40
C THR A 110 26.47 -30.75 15.21
N ARG A 111 27.14 -29.73 15.78
CA ARG A 111 28.33 -29.92 16.62
C ARG A 111 28.04 -30.79 17.85
N LEU A 112 26.89 -30.60 18.48
CA LEU A 112 26.46 -31.41 19.63
C LEU A 112 26.24 -32.89 19.30
N ILE A 113 25.96 -33.21 18.03
CA ILE A 113 25.79 -34.59 17.55
C ILE A 113 27.16 -35.22 17.21
N GLU A 114 28.08 -34.44 16.64
CA GLU A 114 29.43 -34.93 16.26
C GLU A 114 30.32 -35.24 17.47
N ASP A 115 30.20 -34.47 18.56
CA ASP A 115 31.04 -34.67 19.75
C ASP A 115 30.64 -35.90 20.60
N ASP A 116 29.57 -36.63 20.26
CA ASP A 116 29.05 -37.83 20.99
C ASP A 116 28.77 -37.61 22.50
N VAL A 117 28.78 -36.34 22.96
CA VAL A 117 28.64 -35.97 24.37
C VAL A 117 27.20 -36.09 24.87
N PHE A 118 26.21 -36.25 23.98
CA PHE A 118 24.85 -36.58 24.35
C PHE A 118 24.24 -37.56 23.35
N SER A 119 23.65 -38.65 23.85
CA SER A 119 22.62 -39.39 23.12
C SER A 119 21.40 -38.48 22.96
N VAL A 120 21.49 -37.49 22.06
CA VAL A 120 20.43 -36.51 21.84
C VAL A 120 19.21 -37.29 21.33
N ASP A 121 18.12 -37.21 22.09
CA ASP A 121 16.85 -37.81 21.69
C ASP A 121 16.51 -37.33 20.26
N PRO A 122 16.30 -38.24 19.29
CA PRO A 122 16.00 -37.88 17.90
C PRO A 122 14.86 -36.88 17.74
N ASN A 123 13.94 -36.81 18.72
CA ASN A 123 12.84 -35.86 18.73
C ASN A 123 13.31 -34.41 18.94
N VAL A 124 14.30 -34.18 19.81
CA VAL A 124 14.81 -32.83 20.11
C VAL A 124 15.53 -32.26 18.89
N THR A 125 16.36 -33.06 18.21
CA THR A 125 17.03 -32.66 16.97
C THR A 125 16.02 -32.27 15.89
N LYS A 126 14.94 -33.03 15.73
CA LYS A 126 13.87 -32.70 14.78
C LYS A 126 13.19 -31.38 15.11
N MET A 127 12.91 -31.10 16.38
CA MET A 127 12.31 -29.82 16.81
C MET A 127 13.23 -28.63 16.50
N VAL A 128 14.54 -28.77 16.73
CA VAL A 128 15.52 -27.71 16.42
C VAL A 128 15.59 -27.44 14.92
N ILE A 129 15.59 -28.48 14.09
CA ILE A 129 15.57 -28.33 12.63
C ILE A 129 14.28 -27.64 12.15
N GLN A 130 13.13 -28.01 12.71
CA GLN A 130 11.85 -27.35 12.39
C GLN A 130 11.84 -25.88 12.80
N LEU A 131 12.41 -25.55 13.97
CA LEU A 131 12.55 -24.18 14.43
C LEU A 131 13.49 -23.36 13.51
N ALA A 132 14.60 -23.96 13.10
CA ALA A 132 15.52 -23.35 12.13
C ALA A 132 14.81 -23.08 10.78
N ALA A 133 14.05 -24.06 10.27
CA ALA A 133 13.26 -23.91 9.06
C ALA A 133 12.22 -22.78 9.19
N ALA A 134 11.51 -22.69 10.31
CA ALA A 134 10.57 -21.61 10.58
C ALA A 134 11.25 -20.23 10.59
N ARG A 135 12.42 -20.09 11.23
CA ARG A 135 13.20 -18.84 11.23
C ARG A 135 13.66 -18.44 9.83
N VAL A 136 14.09 -19.39 9.02
CA VAL A 136 14.45 -19.15 7.60
C VAL A 136 13.23 -18.67 6.82
N ALA A 137 12.09 -19.32 6.99
CA ALA A 137 10.84 -18.92 6.32
C ALA A 137 10.43 -17.49 6.69
N LEU A 138 10.56 -17.08 7.96
CA LEU A 138 10.32 -15.70 8.39
C LEU A 138 11.31 -14.73 7.73
N GLY A 139 12.58 -15.07 7.66
CA GLY A 139 13.61 -14.28 6.98
C GLY A 139 13.27 -14.04 5.50
N PHE A 140 12.92 -15.10 4.78
CA PHE A 140 12.47 -15.00 3.38
C PHE A 140 11.17 -14.22 3.23
N GLY A 141 10.24 -14.36 4.18
CA GLY A 141 9.03 -13.55 4.24
C GLY A 141 9.34 -12.04 4.31
N LEU A 142 10.34 -11.65 5.12
CA LEU A 142 10.78 -10.26 5.24
C LEU A 142 11.48 -9.78 3.96
N PHE A 143 12.30 -10.62 3.31
CA PHE A 143 12.88 -10.27 2.00
C PHE A 143 11.81 -10.06 0.93
N PHE A 144 10.77 -10.90 0.92
CA PHE A 144 9.67 -10.77 -0.03
C PHE A 144 8.84 -9.50 0.25
N ALA A 145 8.61 -9.17 1.52
CA ALA A 145 8.01 -7.90 1.93
C ALA A 145 8.88 -6.69 1.52
N ALA A 146 10.21 -6.82 1.55
CA ALA A 146 11.12 -5.76 1.11
C ALA A 146 11.03 -5.51 -0.40
N TRP A 147 10.91 -6.58 -1.22
CA TRP A 147 10.72 -6.47 -2.67
C TRP A 147 9.36 -5.84 -3.01
N LYS A 148 8.28 -6.41 -2.48
CA LYS A 148 6.91 -5.96 -2.77
C LYS A 148 6.21 -5.53 -1.49
N THR A 149 6.47 -4.30 -1.09
CA THR A 149 5.98 -3.71 0.17
C THR A 149 4.45 -3.69 0.31
N ARG A 150 3.70 -3.75 -0.81
CA ARG A 150 2.23 -3.92 -0.79
C ARG A 150 1.77 -5.19 -0.05
N LEU A 151 2.63 -6.20 0.07
CA LEU A 151 2.32 -7.44 0.78
C LEU A 151 2.38 -7.30 2.31
N VAL A 152 2.99 -6.24 2.83
CA VAL A 152 3.15 -6.00 4.28
C VAL A 152 1.81 -6.09 4.99
N THR A 153 0.73 -5.53 4.41
CA THR A 153 -0.63 -5.57 5.00
C THR A 153 -1.11 -7.00 5.27
N GLY A 154 -0.76 -7.96 4.41
CA GLY A 154 -1.12 -9.37 4.62
C GLY A 154 -0.20 -10.10 5.60
N MET A 155 1.07 -9.68 5.71
CA MET A 155 2.07 -10.35 6.56
C MET A 155 2.07 -9.86 8.01
N LEU A 156 1.65 -8.62 8.24
CA LEU A 156 1.57 -7.99 9.55
C LEU A 156 0.79 -8.83 10.59
N PRO A 157 -0.43 -9.35 10.32
CA PRO A 157 -1.15 -10.17 11.30
C PRO A 157 -0.40 -11.47 11.64
N ILE A 158 0.32 -12.07 10.68
CA ILE A 158 1.09 -13.30 10.92
C ILE A 158 2.23 -13.03 11.90
N PHE A 159 3.04 -12.00 11.65
CA PHE A 159 4.15 -11.65 12.54
C PHE A 159 3.66 -11.14 13.90
N ALA A 160 2.60 -10.32 13.93
CA ALA A 160 2.05 -9.78 15.17
C ALA A 160 1.45 -10.87 16.07
N THR A 161 0.68 -11.81 15.50
CA THR A 161 0.15 -12.96 16.26
C THR A 161 1.29 -13.85 16.75
N LEU A 162 2.27 -14.15 15.90
CA LEU A 162 3.43 -14.94 16.28
C LEU A 162 4.17 -14.30 17.46
N TRP A 163 4.41 -12.98 17.43
CA TRP A 163 5.02 -12.25 18.54
C TRP A 163 4.16 -12.29 19.81
N THR A 164 2.85 -12.09 19.67
CA THR A 164 1.92 -12.06 20.81
C THR A 164 1.87 -13.40 21.54
N PHE A 165 1.76 -14.51 20.80
CA PHE A 165 1.80 -15.85 21.40
C PHE A 165 3.17 -16.19 21.98
N SER A 166 4.26 -15.85 21.27
CA SER A 166 5.63 -16.06 21.76
C SER A 166 5.88 -15.29 23.07
N PHE A 167 5.39 -14.06 23.17
CA PHE A 167 5.44 -13.28 24.40
C PHE A 167 4.66 -13.95 25.54
N GLY A 168 3.47 -14.49 25.24
CA GLY A 168 2.70 -15.26 26.22
C GLY A 168 3.43 -16.50 26.75
N PHE A 169 4.11 -17.25 25.88
CA PHE A 169 4.94 -18.38 26.29
C PHE A 169 6.16 -17.93 27.11
N ALA A 170 6.84 -16.85 26.69
CA ALA A 170 7.94 -16.28 27.46
C ALA A 170 7.48 -15.82 28.86
N ALA A 171 6.30 -15.22 28.98
CA ALA A 171 5.73 -14.85 30.28
C ALA A 171 5.48 -16.06 31.18
N ARG A 172 5.02 -17.19 30.63
CA ARG A 172 4.91 -18.47 31.35
C ARG A 172 6.29 -18.94 31.83
N ASP A 173 7.30 -18.90 30.97
CA ASP A 173 8.65 -19.39 31.29
C ASP A 173 9.33 -18.51 32.36
N VAL A 174 9.00 -17.21 32.41
CA VAL A 174 9.40 -16.32 33.52
C VAL A 174 8.79 -16.80 34.85
N VAL A 175 7.50 -17.14 34.87
CA VAL A 175 6.82 -17.63 36.09
C VAL A 175 7.39 -18.97 36.55
N LEU A 176 7.78 -19.84 35.61
CA LEU A 176 8.38 -21.15 35.91
C LEU A 176 9.88 -21.07 36.23
N GLY A 177 10.53 -19.91 36.02
CA GLY A 177 11.97 -19.72 36.23
C GLY A 177 12.84 -20.47 35.21
N THR A 178 12.30 -20.86 34.07
CA THR A 178 12.97 -21.67 33.04
C THR A 178 13.52 -20.84 31.88
N ILE A 179 13.53 -19.52 31.99
CA ILE A 179 13.85 -18.64 30.87
C ILE A 179 15.35 -18.70 30.52
N ALA A 180 15.66 -19.04 29.26
CA ALA A 180 17.00 -18.95 28.73
C ALA A 180 17.25 -17.57 28.11
N THR A 181 18.50 -17.11 28.12
CA THR A 181 18.90 -15.84 27.47
C THR A 181 18.61 -15.84 25.97
N GLY A 182 18.74 -17.00 25.31
CA GLY A 182 18.42 -17.17 23.89
C GLY A 182 16.96 -16.90 23.55
N ASP A 183 16.03 -17.24 24.44
CA ASP A 183 14.59 -17.05 24.22
C ASP A 183 14.23 -15.56 24.23
N VAL A 184 14.84 -14.80 25.14
CA VAL A 184 14.66 -13.34 25.23
C VAL A 184 15.18 -12.65 23.99
N VAL A 185 16.40 -12.99 23.54
CA VAL A 185 16.98 -12.43 22.31
C VAL A 185 16.09 -12.72 21.11
N GLY A 186 15.55 -13.94 21.03
CA GLY A 186 14.63 -14.32 19.97
C GLY A 186 13.34 -13.53 19.93
N LEU A 187 12.73 -13.33 21.10
CA LEU A 187 11.53 -12.53 21.25
C LEU A 187 11.77 -11.07 20.85
N MET A 188 12.94 -10.52 21.20
CA MET A 188 13.32 -9.16 20.82
C MET A 188 13.56 -9.01 19.31
N ILE A 189 14.22 -9.98 18.66
CA ILE A 189 14.40 -9.98 17.20
C ILE A 189 13.03 -10.03 16.49
N LEU A 190 12.10 -10.86 16.99
CA LEU A 190 10.75 -10.96 16.46
C LEU A 190 9.95 -9.66 16.69
N LEU A 191 10.11 -9.01 17.85
CA LEU A 191 9.55 -7.69 18.12
C LEU A 191 10.07 -6.66 17.12
N CYS A 192 11.38 -6.61 16.88
CA CYS A 192 11.96 -5.71 15.90
C CYS A 192 11.37 -5.94 14.50
N ALA A 193 11.20 -7.19 14.06
CA ALA A 193 10.57 -7.50 12.78
C ALA A 193 9.12 -7.00 12.69
N THR A 194 8.31 -7.22 13.73
CA THR A 194 6.93 -6.71 13.76
C THR A 194 6.89 -5.19 13.70
N LEU A 195 7.75 -4.49 14.45
CA LEU A 195 7.82 -3.04 14.45
C LEU A 195 8.26 -2.48 13.09
N VAL A 196 9.23 -3.12 12.43
CA VAL A 196 9.64 -2.73 11.06
C VAL A 196 8.48 -2.95 10.08
N LEU A 197 7.71 -4.03 10.20
CA LEU A 197 6.51 -4.25 9.37
C LEU A 197 5.43 -3.18 9.64
N VAL A 198 5.18 -2.83 10.90
CA VAL A 198 4.24 -1.74 11.26
C VAL A 198 4.73 -0.40 10.69
N TRP A 199 6.02 -0.10 10.81
CA TRP A 199 6.63 1.10 10.27
C TRP A 199 6.50 1.17 8.75
N THR A 200 6.79 0.07 8.04
CA THR A 200 6.61 0.00 6.58
C THR A 200 5.15 0.21 6.20
N TRP A 201 4.19 -0.42 6.88
CA TRP A 201 2.76 -0.22 6.65
C TRP A 201 2.30 1.22 6.86
N LEU A 202 2.75 1.87 7.95
CA LEU A 202 2.48 3.27 8.25
C LEU A 202 3.07 4.23 7.20
N SER A 203 4.21 3.87 6.61
CA SER A 203 4.88 4.69 5.58
C SER A 203 4.18 4.63 4.22
N GLN A 204 3.44 3.55 3.93
CA GLN A 204 2.74 3.36 2.65
C GLN A 204 1.29 3.84 2.67
N ASP A 205 0.45 3.15 3.44
CA ASP A 205 -1.01 3.26 3.31
C ASP A 205 -1.72 3.59 4.63
N GLY A 206 -1.09 3.27 5.77
CA GLY A 206 -1.75 3.25 7.08
C GLY A 206 -2.39 4.58 7.50
N ARG A 207 -1.78 5.72 7.17
CA ARG A 207 -2.34 7.03 7.51
C ARG A 207 -3.63 7.35 6.74
N SER A 208 -3.67 7.00 5.45
CA SER A 208 -4.85 7.23 4.61
C SER A 208 -5.99 6.26 4.94
N PHE A 209 -5.64 5.03 5.34
CA PHE A 209 -6.61 4.02 5.76
C PHE A 209 -7.22 4.38 7.12
N LEU A 210 -6.40 4.73 8.12
CA LEU A 210 -6.89 5.14 9.44
C LEU A 210 -7.78 6.39 9.35
N PHE A 211 -7.40 7.37 8.53
CA PHE A 211 -8.19 8.57 8.32
C PHE A 211 -9.56 8.26 7.69
N ARG A 212 -9.58 7.41 6.65
CA ARG A 212 -10.84 6.96 6.03
C ARG A 212 -11.70 6.13 6.98
N ALA A 213 -11.11 5.19 7.73
CA ALA A 213 -11.82 4.39 8.71
C ALA A 213 -12.42 5.26 9.83
N TRP A 214 -11.69 6.29 10.27
CA TRP A 214 -12.17 7.25 11.25
C TRP A 214 -13.31 8.12 10.68
N GLN A 215 -13.18 8.60 9.44
CA GLN A 215 -14.26 9.33 8.77
C GLN A 215 -15.52 8.49 8.59
N THR A 216 -15.39 7.20 8.22
CA THR A 216 -16.55 6.30 8.12
C THR A 216 -17.18 6.00 9.46
N ALA A 217 -16.39 5.89 10.53
CA ALA A 217 -16.90 5.67 11.89
C ALA A 217 -17.59 6.93 12.45
N ASN A 218 -17.17 8.12 12.01
CA ASN A 218 -17.71 9.41 12.45
C ASN A 218 -18.79 9.95 11.50
N ALA A 219 -19.04 9.28 10.37
CA ALA A 219 -20.13 9.62 9.47
C ALA A 219 -21.46 9.35 10.17
N ARG A 220 -22.22 10.41 10.43
CA ARG A 220 -23.57 10.27 10.94
C ARG A 220 -24.46 9.75 9.81
N PRO A 221 -25.20 8.66 10.00
CA PRO A 221 -26.16 8.23 9.00
C PRO A 221 -27.27 9.27 8.94
N GLU A 222 -27.39 9.97 7.82
CA GLU A 222 -28.57 10.78 7.52
C GLU A 222 -29.67 9.81 7.08
N PHE A 223 -30.68 9.66 7.95
CA PHE A 223 -31.91 8.89 7.70
C PHE A 223 -33.07 9.86 7.46
#